data_AF-A0A971C9V9-F1
#
_entry.id   AF-A0A971C9V9-F1
#
_cell.length_a   1.000
_cell.length_b   1.000
_cell.length_c   1.000
_cell.angle_alpha   90.00
_cell.angle_beta   90.00
_cell.angle_gamma   90.00
#
_symmetry.space_group_name_H-M   'P 1'
#
loop_
_entity.id
_entity.type
_entity.pdbx_description
1 polymer ?
#
loop_
_entity_poly.entity_id
_entity_poly.type
_entity_poly.pdbx_seq_one_letter_code
_entity_poly.pdbx_strand_id
1 'polypeptide(L)'
;MSLRKRPERKIIKSGDKMSVWILSFFISLGYSLAFSIASTKIGRIYNWDTFFATGSILVIIGLIIRIKSILTLKEQFTYTITKIENHKLIETGLYKFIRHPGYLGQLIIFLGIATSLSNWLSILLMMISVSIGFIYRIRNEENFLKEQMGSKYLDYQKRTKKLIPMIY
;
A
#
# COMPACT_ATOMS: atom_id res chain seq x y z
N MET A 1 17.83 13.02 33.48
CA MET A 1 17.25 12.28 32.34
C MET A 1 16.56 13.29 31.44
N SER A 2 17.28 13.85 30.46
CA SER A 2 16.75 14.94 29.63
C SER A 2 15.82 14.38 28.55
N LEU A 3 14.55 14.81 28.59
CA LEU A 3 13.61 14.60 27.51
C LEU A 3 14.13 15.35 26.28
N ARG A 4 14.80 14.64 25.38
CA ARG A 4 15.24 15.14 24.07
C ARG A 4 13.98 15.61 23.32
N LYS A 5 13.67 16.91 23.39
CA LYS A 5 12.59 17.52 22.62
C LYS A 5 12.82 17.15 21.14
N ARG A 6 11.90 16.37 20.58
CA ARG A 6 11.92 16.03 19.16
C ARG A 6 11.83 17.35 18.38
N PRO A 7 12.66 17.58 17.36
CA PRO A 7 12.55 18.79 16.55
C PRO A 7 11.14 18.87 15.94
N GLU A 8 10.45 19.98 16.18
CA GLU A 8 9.14 20.25 15.62
C GLU A 8 9.25 20.31 14.09
N ARG A 9 8.67 19.32 13.41
CA ARG A 9 8.64 19.26 11.95
C ARG A 9 7.58 20.24 11.45
N LYS A 10 8.00 21.29 10.76
CA LYS A 10 7.10 22.28 10.15
C LYS A 10 6.38 21.63 8.95
N ILE A 11 5.10 21.32 9.11
CA ILE A 11 4.25 20.74 8.05
C ILE A 11 3.83 21.86 7.10
N ILE A 12 4.41 21.94 5.90
CA ILE A 12 4.22 23.10 5.00
C ILE A 12 3.03 22.93 4.02
N LYS A 13 2.50 21.71 3.81
CA LYS A 13 1.28 21.48 3.00
C LYS A 13 0.73 20.06 3.20
N SER A 14 -0.55 19.91 3.54
CA SER A 14 -1.25 18.62 3.55
C SER A 14 -2.17 18.51 2.32
N GLY A 15 -1.59 18.29 1.13
CA GLY A 15 -2.34 18.17 -0.13
C GLY A 15 -3.14 16.86 -0.27
N ASP A 16 -3.24 16.05 0.79
CA ASP A 16 -3.38 14.61 0.65
C ASP A 16 -4.74 14.02 1.03
N LYS A 17 -5.62 14.83 1.62
CA LYS A 17 -6.90 14.33 2.13
C LYS A 17 -7.71 13.67 1.02
N MET A 18 -7.75 14.27 -0.17
CA MET A 18 -8.53 13.74 -1.28
C MET A 18 -8.03 12.37 -1.77
N SER A 19 -6.72 12.15 -1.82
CA SER A 19 -6.18 10.86 -2.26
C SER A 19 -6.45 9.74 -1.25
N VAL A 20 -6.42 10.07 0.04
CA VAL A 20 -6.79 9.14 1.13
C VAL A 20 -8.28 8.85 1.13
N TRP A 21 -9.13 9.84 0.87
CA TRP A 21 -10.58 9.64 0.71
C TRP A 21 -10.91 8.76 -0.50
N ILE A 22 -10.29 9.03 -1.66
CA ILE A 22 -10.45 8.20 -2.86
C ILE A 22 -9.97 6.77 -2.61
N LEU A 23 -8.81 6.60 -1.99
CA LEU A 23 -8.31 5.27 -1.63
C LEU A 23 -9.28 4.54 -0.69
N SER A 24 -9.75 5.23 0.36
CA SER A 24 -10.72 4.68 1.31
C SER A 24 -12.03 4.29 0.62
N PHE A 25 -12.52 5.11 -0.31
CA PHE A 25 -13.71 4.81 -1.10
C PHE A 25 -13.54 3.52 -1.92
N PHE A 26 -12.44 3.37 -2.66
CA PHE A 26 -12.18 2.17 -3.46
C PHE A 26 -11.95 0.92 -2.61
N ILE A 27 -11.34 1.05 -1.43
CA ILE A 27 -11.22 -0.07 -0.48
C ILE A 27 -12.59 -0.49 0.03
N SER A 28 -13.41 0.45 0.50
CA SER A 28 -14.77 0.18 0.96
C SER A 28 -15.64 -0.43 -0.14
N LEU A 29 -15.54 0.09 -1.36
CA LEU A 29 -16.22 -0.46 -2.54
C LEU A 29 -15.78 -1.90 -2.80
N GLY A 30 -14.47 -2.18 -2.76
CA GLY A 30 -13.91 -3.51 -2.94
C GLY A 30 -14.43 -4.51 -1.91
N TYR A 31 -14.46 -4.11 -0.63
CA TYR A 31 -15.07 -4.92 0.42
C TYR A 31 -16.55 -5.16 0.18
N SER A 32 -17.32 -4.10 -0.09
CA SER A 32 -18.76 -4.21 -0.28
C SER A 32 -19.09 -5.15 -1.44
N LEU A 33 -18.42 -5.00 -2.59
CA LEU A 33 -18.60 -5.88 -3.75
C LEU A 33 -18.16 -7.32 -3.47
N ALA A 34 -16.97 -7.52 -2.87
CA ALA A 34 -16.43 -8.85 -2.62
C ALA A 34 -17.28 -9.67 -1.63
N PHE A 35 -17.78 -9.03 -0.57
CA PHE A 35 -18.68 -9.68 0.39
C PHE A 35 -20.08 -9.88 -0.17
N SER A 36 -20.58 -8.92 -0.95
CA SER A 36 -21.89 -9.06 -1.61
C SER A 36 -21.91 -10.20 -2.62
N ILE A 37 -20.84 -10.40 -3.40
CA ILE A 37 -20.78 -11.52 -4.33
C ILE A 37 -20.51 -12.86 -3.61
N ALA A 38 -19.74 -12.84 -2.52
CA ALA A 38 -19.47 -14.03 -1.70
C ALA A 38 -20.73 -14.57 -1.00
N SER A 39 -21.71 -13.71 -0.71
CA SER A 39 -23.00 -14.13 -0.16
C SER A 39 -23.89 -14.81 -1.21
N THR A 40 -23.57 -14.66 -2.50
CA THR A 40 -24.23 -15.38 -3.59
C THR A 40 -23.58 -16.74 -3.85
N LYS A 41 -24.24 -17.57 -4.67
CA LYS A 41 -23.67 -18.83 -5.17
C LYS A 41 -22.72 -18.66 -6.35
N ILE A 42 -22.65 -17.45 -6.94
CA ILE A 42 -21.91 -17.20 -8.18
C ILE A 42 -20.41 -17.13 -7.88
N GLY A 43 -19.61 -17.89 -8.63
CA GLY A 43 -18.14 -17.84 -8.54
C GLY A 43 -17.54 -18.53 -7.30
N ARG A 44 -18.35 -19.27 -6.54
CA ARG A 44 -17.91 -20.00 -5.34
C ARG A 44 -17.00 -21.16 -5.72
N ILE A 45 -15.95 -21.34 -4.93
CA ILE A 45 -14.99 -22.43 -5.07
C ILE A 45 -15.30 -23.46 -3.98
N TYR A 46 -15.42 -24.73 -4.38
CA TYR A 46 -15.70 -25.83 -3.47
C TYR A 46 -14.39 -26.33 -2.87
N ASN A 47 -13.81 -25.59 -1.91
CA ASN A 47 -12.68 -25.99 -1.04
C ASN A 47 -12.43 -24.89 0.00
N TRP A 48 -13.43 -24.63 0.86
CA TRP A 48 -13.40 -23.47 1.74
C TRP A 48 -12.20 -23.48 2.70
N ASP A 49 -11.89 -24.62 3.33
CA ASP A 49 -10.80 -24.73 4.30
C ASP A 49 -9.43 -24.39 3.69
N THR A 50 -9.13 -24.94 2.50
CA THR A 50 -7.87 -24.67 1.79
C THR A 50 -7.75 -23.20 1.41
N PHE A 51 -8.82 -22.60 0.89
CA PHE A 51 -8.83 -21.19 0.49
C PHE A 51 -8.76 -20.25 1.70
N PHE A 52 -9.39 -20.61 2.81
CA PHE A 52 -9.31 -19.87 4.07
C PHE A 52 -7.91 -19.93 4.68
N ALA A 53 -7.29 -21.12 4.70
CA ALA A 53 -5.94 -21.30 5.21
C ALA A 53 -4.91 -20.55 4.35
N THR A 54 -4.98 -20.70 3.02
CA THR A 54 -4.10 -19.97 2.08
C THR A 54 -4.29 -18.47 2.18
N GLY A 55 -5.53 -17.98 2.25
CA GLY A 55 -5.84 -16.56 2.44
C GLY A 55 -5.26 -16.02 3.76
N SER A 56 -5.38 -16.78 4.85
CA SER A 56 -4.80 -16.42 6.15
C SER A 56 -3.27 -16.34 6.12
N ILE A 57 -2.61 -17.29 5.45
CA ILE A 57 -1.15 -17.28 5.25
C ILE A 57 -0.74 -16.04 4.45
N LEU A 58 -1.47 -15.70 3.39
CA LEU A 58 -1.22 -14.50 2.59
C LEU A 58 -1.36 -13.23 3.44
N VAL A 59 -2.38 -13.13 4.28
CA VAL A 59 -2.54 -11.99 5.20
C VAL A 59 -1.33 -11.85 6.12
N ILE A 60 -0.84 -12.94 6.70
CA ILE A 60 0.35 -12.94 7.57
C ILE A 60 1.59 -12.47 6.80
N ILE A 61 1.82 -12.99 5.60
CA ILE A 61 2.95 -12.58 4.74
C ILE A 61 2.86 -11.09 4.41
N GLY A 62 1.68 -10.62 4.00
CA GLY A 62 1.45 -9.21 3.68
C GLY A 62 1.66 -8.29 4.89
N LEU A 63 1.22 -8.70 6.08
CA LEU A 63 1.47 -7.99 7.33
C LEU A 63 2.97 -7.91 7.64
N ILE A 64 3.71 -9.01 7.51
CA ILE A 64 5.16 -9.03 7.73
C ILE A 64 5.87 -8.05 6.79
N ILE A 65 5.54 -8.07 5.49
CA ILE A 65 6.11 -7.15 4.49
C ILE A 65 5.78 -5.70 4.85
N ARG A 66 4.52 -5.43 5.21
CA ARG A 66 4.05 -4.09 5.56
C ARG A 66 4.75 -3.56 6.81
N ILE A 67 4.85 -4.37 7.87
CA ILE A 67 5.55 -4.02 9.11
C ILE A 67 7.03 -3.78 8.83
N LYS A 68 7.71 -4.69 8.11
CA LYS A 68 9.12 -4.49 7.73
C LYS A 68 9.33 -3.21 6.91
N SER A 69 8.41 -2.87 6.02
CA SER A 69 8.47 -1.64 5.24
C SER A 69 8.36 -0.41 6.14
N ILE A 70 7.37 -0.36 7.03
CA ILE A 70 7.20 0.72 8.00
C ILE A 70 8.41 0.84 8.94
N LEU A 71 8.95 -0.28 9.42
CA LEU A 71 10.15 -0.31 10.26
C LEU A 71 11.42 0.10 9.51
N THR A 72 11.48 -0.11 8.19
CA THR A 72 12.60 0.37 7.37
C THR A 72 12.53 1.88 7.21
N LEU A 73 11.33 2.45 7.12
CA LEU A 73 11.12 3.90 7.05
C LEU A 73 11.31 4.60 8.40
N LYS A 74 11.07 3.90 9.53
CA LYS A 74 11.27 4.37 10.92
C LYS A 74 10.84 5.84 11.09
N GLU A 75 11.76 6.77 11.37
CA GLU A 75 11.45 8.18 11.65
C GLU A 75 11.05 9.00 10.42
N GLN A 76 11.21 8.48 9.20
CA GLN A 76 10.84 9.16 7.95
C GLN A 76 9.45 8.73 7.44
N PHE A 77 8.80 7.76 8.09
CA PHE A 77 7.46 7.33 7.69
C PHE A 77 6.41 8.38 8.03
N THR A 78 5.69 8.86 7.03
CA THR A 78 4.53 9.71 7.23
C THR A 78 3.36 9.14 6.44
N TYR A 79 2.26 8.79 7.12
CA TYR A 79 1.03 8.30 6.47
C TYR A 79 0.38 9.35 5.56
N THR A 80 0.70 10.61 5.80
CA THR A 80 0.26 11.78 5.03
C THR A 80 1.43 12.31 4.25
N ILE A 81 1.22 12.61 2.96
CA ILE A 81 2.14 13.40 2.15
C ILE A 81 2.38 14.74 2.86
N THR A 82 3.50 14.83 3.57
CA THR A 82 3.80 15.93 4.49
C THR A 82 5.18 16.45 4.12
N LYS A 83 5.27 17.75 3.87
CA LYS A 83 6.54 18.42 3.64
C LYS A 83 7.33 18.46 4.95
N ILE A 84 8.40 17.67 5.02
CA ILE A 84 9.36 17.66 6.13
C ILE A 84 10.64 18.34 5.63
N GLU A 85 11.11 19.37 6.33
CA GLU A 85 12.44 19.93 6.08
C GLU A 85 13.51 18.84 6.29
N ASN A 86 14.42 18.68 5.32
CA ASN A 86 15.42 17.60 5.27
C ASN A 86 14.87 16.17 5.16
N HIS A 87 13.77 15.97 4.42
CA HIS A 87 13.33 14.61 4.07
C HIS A 87 14.44 13.91 3.26
N LYS A 88 15.03 12.85 3.83
CA LYS A 88 16.06 12.05 3.18
C LYS A 88 15.39 10.90 2.47
N LEU A 89 15.73 10.71 1.20
CA LEU A 89 15.29 9.55 0.45
C LEU A 89 15.88 8.28 1.09
N ILE A 90 15.01 7.34 1.47
CA ILE A 90 15.43 6.04 2.01
C ILE A 90 15.56 5.07 0.86
N GLU A 91 16.79 4.60 0.60
CA GLU A 91 17.12 3.62 -0.43
C GLU A 91 17.60 2.28 0.17
N THR A 92 17.28 2.00 1.44
CA THR A 92 17.75 0.81 2.18
C THR A 92 16.67 -0.27 2.30
N GLY A 93 17.09 -1.52 2.48
CA GLY A 93 16.15 -2.64 2.63
C GLY A 93 15.30 -2.86 1.38
N LEU A 94 13.98 -3.06 1.55
CA LEU A 94 13.05 -3.26 0.42
C LEU A 94 12.98 -2.04 -0.51
N TYR A 95 13.22 -0.84 0.03
CA TYR A 95 13.23 0.43 -0.72
C TYR A 95 14.38 0.52 -1.73
N LYS A 96 15.39 -0.35 -1.65
CA LYS A 96 16.45 -0.46 -2.68
C LYS A 96 15.91 -1.03 -4.00
N PHE A 97 14.86 -1.85 -3.93
CA PHE A 97 14.35 -2.60 -5.09
C PHE A 97 13.00 -2.08 -5.55
N ILE A 98 12.12 -1.73 -4.60
CA ILE A 98 10.72 -1.34 -4.84
C ILE A 98 10.45 -0.03 -4.12
N ARG A 99 9.84 0.94 -4.79
CA ARG A 99 9.51 2.26 -4.22
C ARG A 99 8.42 2.19 -3.16
N HIS A 100 7.50 1.24 -3.31
CA HIS A 100 6.24 1.17 -2.56
C HIS A 100 6.02 -0.19 -1.86
N PRO A 101 6.98 -0.73 -1.08
CA PRO A 101 6.86 -2.07 -0.50
C PRO A 101 5.76 -2.17 0.58
N GLY A 102 5.41 -1.05 1.24
CA GLY A 102 4.26 -1.00 2.16
C GLY A 102 2.92 -1.21 1.45
N TYR A 103 2.77 -0.63 0.26
CA TYR A 103 1.58 -0.83 -0.59
C TYR A 103 1.52 -2.25 -1.16
N LEU A 104 2.68 -2.84 -1.52
CA LEU A 104 2.76 -4.25 -1.90
C LEU A 104 2.27 -5.17 -0.77
N GLY A 105 2.74 -4.95 0.47
CA GLY A 105 2.26 -5.70 1.62
C GLY A 105 0.74 -5.56 1.83
N GLN A 106 0.21 -4.35 1.63
CA GLN A 106 -1.23 -4.10 1.73
C GLN A 106 -2.06 -4.79 0.62
N LEU A 107 -1.55 -4.85 -0.62
CA LEU A 107 -2.16 -5.60 -1.72
C LEU A 107 -2.22 -7.09 -1.42
N ILE A 108 -1.15 -7.66 -0.85
CA ILE A 108 -1.11 -9.07 -0.45
C ILE A 108 -2.12 -9.36 0.66
N ILE A 109 -2.32 -8.43 1.62
CA ILE A 109 -3.36 -8.55 2.64
C ILE A 109 -4.75 -8.60 2.00
N PHE A 110 -5.06 -7.69 1.07
CA PHE A 110 -6.36 -7.69 0.40
C PHE A 110 -6.59 -8.95 -0.45
N LEU A 111 -5.54 -9.42 -1.13
CA LEU A 111 -5.58 -10.70 -1.84
C LEU A 111 -5.90 -11.84 -0.87
N GLY A 112 -5.19 -11.92 0.26
CA GLY A 112 -5.44 -12.95 1.28
C GLY A 112 -6.87 -12.93 1.83
N ILE A 113 -7.39 -11.75 2.18
CA ILE A 113 -8.79 -11.61 2.64
C ILE A 113 -9.77 -12.09 1.57
N ALA A 114 -9.58 -11.68 0.31
CA ALA A 114 -10.49 -12.07 -0.75
C ALA A 114 -10.37 -13.57 -1.09
N THR A 115 -9.17 -14.15 -1.00
CA THR A 115 -8.95 -15.59 -1.13
C THR A 115 -9.67 -16.37 -0.03
N SER A 116 -9.69 -15.85 1.22
CA SER A 116 -10.43 -16.47 2.32
C SER A 116 -11.95 -16.54 2.11
N LEU A 117 -12.50 -15.75 1.18
CA LEU A 117 -13.91 -15.85 0.79
C LEU A 117 -14.20 -17.05 -0.11
N SER A 118 -13.17 -17.76 -0.58
CA SER A 118 -13.29 -18.93 -1.47
C SER A 118 -14.18 -18.66 -2.69
N ASN A 119 -14.01 -17.48 -3.29
CA ASN A 119 -14.79 -17.03 -4.45
C ASN A 119 -13.89 -16.23 -5.40
N TRP A 120 -13.72 -16.73 -6.64
CA TRP A 120 -12.79 -16.12 -7.59
C TRP A 120 -13.25 -14.74 -8.05
N LEU A 121 -14.57 -14.50 -8.08
CA LEU A 121 -15.15 -13.22 -8.46
C LEU A 121 -14.99 -12.20 -7.33
N SER A 122 -15.09 -12.62 -6.06
CA SER A 122 -14.73 -11.78 -4.91
C SER A 122 -13.27 -11.34 -4.97
N ILE A 123 -12.35 -12.25 -5.31
CA ILE A 123 -10.93 -11.93 -5.50
C ILE A 123 -10.76 -10.88 -6.59
N LEU A 124 -11.36 -11.09 -7.75
CA LEU A 124 -11.25 -10.18 -8.89
C LEU A 124 -11.80 -8.79 -8.54
N LEU A 125 -13.01 -8.70 -7.98
CA LEU A 125 -13.64 -7.43 -7.64
C LEU A 125 -12.87 -6.66 -6.57
N MET A 126 -12.39 -7.35 -5.53
CA MET A 126 -11.54 -6.74 -4.51
C MET A 126 -10.26 -6.18 -5.14
N MET A 127 -9.54 -7.02 -5.89
CA MET A 127 -8.22 -6.66 -6.42
C MET A 127 -8.28 -5.54 -7.46
N ILE A 128 -9.29 -5.52 -8.34
CA ILE A 128 -9.48 -4.42 -9.29
C ILE A 128 -9.77 -3.13 -8.54
N SER A 129 -10.71 -3.14 -7.59
CA SER A 129 -11.11 -1.93 -6.86
C SER A 129 -9.94 -1.32 -6.09
N VAL A 130 -9.23 -2.12 -5.28
CA VAL A 130 -8.08 -1.61 -4.50
C VAL A 130 -6.91 -1.18 -5.39
N SER A 131 -6.69 -1.85 -6.52
CA SER A 131 -5.61 -1.48 -7.45
C SER A 131 -5.83 -0.10 -8.05
N ILE A 132 -7.08 0.24 -8.43
CA ILE A 132 -7.42 1.57 -8.93
C ILE A 132 -7.11 2.64 -7.87
N GLY A 133 -7.55 2.42 -6.63
CA GLY A 133 -7.25 3.30 -5.50
C GLY A 133 -5.75 3.49 -5.25
N PHE A 134 -4.98 2.40 -5.27
CA PHE A 134 -3.53 2.47 -5.07
C PHE A 134 -2.79 3.13 -6.23
N ILE A 135 -3.17 2.90 -7.48
CA ILE A 135 -2.55 3.56 -8.63
C ILE A 135 -2.71 5.08 -8.51
N TYR A 136 -3.92 5.55 -8.16
CA TYR A 136 -4.18 6.97 -7.94
C TYR A 136 -3.34 7.53 -6.79
N ARG A 137 -3.34 6.83 -5.64
CA ARG A 137 -2.57 7.20 -4.44
C ARG A 137 -1.07 7.33 -4.73
N ILE A 138 -0.49 6.28 -5.32
CA ILE A 138 0.93 6.22 -5.65
C ILE A 138 1.31 7.32 -6.63
N ARG A 139 0.48 7.59 -7.65
CA ARG A 139 0.76 8.67 -8.61
C ARG A 139 0.84 10.03 -7.93
N ASN A 140 -0.08 10.32 -7.01
CA ASN A 140 -0.07 11.57 -6.25
C ASN A 140 1.15 11.66 -5.33
N GLU A 141 1.52 10.56 -4.67
CA GLU A 141 2.71 10.49 -3.82
C GLU A 141 4.00 10.69 -4.62
N GLU A 142 4.15 10.03 -5.77
CA GLU A 142 5.32 10.21 -6.63
C GLU A 142 5.41 11.63 -7.20
N ASN A 143 4.30 12.24 -7.59
CA ASN A 143 4.29 13.62 -8.08
C ASN A 143 4.75 14.59 -6.99
N PHE A 144 4.27 14.40 -5.76
CA PHE A 144 4.73 15.21 -4.64
C PHE A 144 6.23 14.99 -4.33
N LEU A 145 6.71 13.75 -4.35
CA LEU A 145 8.13 13.46 -4.15
C LEU A 145 9.00 14.07 -5.26
N LYS A 146 8.52 14.09 -6.51
CA LYS A 146 9.17 14.81 -7.61
C LYS A 146 9.23 16.31 -7.37
N GLU A 147 8.13 16.93 -6.96
CA GLU A 147 8.09 18.38 -6.64
C GLU A 147 9.03 18.75 -5.49
N GLN A 148 9.21 17.86 -4.52
CA GLN A 148 10.07 18.11 -3.36
C GLN A 148 11.55 17.84 -3.57
N MET A 149 11.88 16.74 -4.25
CA MET A 149 13.25 16.23 -4.35
C MET A 149 13.86 16.35 -5.74
N GLY A 150 13.07 16.73 -6.75
CA GLY A 150 13.53 16.97 -8.12
C GLY A 150 14.35 15.80 -8.69
N SER A 151 15.57 16.09 -9.12
CA SER A 151 16.49 15.14 -9.76
C SER A 151 16.83 13.93 -8.89
N LYS A 152 16.96 14.10 -7.56
CA LYS A 152 17.29 12.99 -6.64
C LYS A 152 16.24 11.87 -6.70
N TYR A 153 14.96 12.23 -6.78
CA TYR A 153 13.89 11.25 -6.88
C TYR A 153 13.82 10.62 -8.28
N LEU A 154 14.12 11.38 -9.34
CA LEU A 154 14.20 10.83 -10.70
C LEU A 154 15.31 9.78 -10.83
N ASP A 155 16.47 10.01 -10.22
CA ASP A 155 17.56 9.03 -10.23
C ASP A 155 17.23 7.77 -9.41
N TYR A 156 16.52 7.94 -8.29
CA TYR A 156 15.95 6.82 -7.55
C TYR A 156 14.93 6.03 -8.38
N GLN A 157 14.07 6.71 -9.15
CA GLN A 157 13.10 6.05 -10.02
C GLN A 157 13.76 5.18 -11.10
N LYS A 158 14.93 5.58 -11.62
CA LYS A 158 15.70 4.79 -12.59
C LYS A 158 16.25 3.49 -12.00
N ARG A 159 16.53 3.46 -10.69
CA ARG A 159 17.17 2.34 -9.99
C ARG A 159 16.19 1.41 -9.28
N THR A 160 14.90 1.75 -9.26
CA THR A 160 13.87 1.04 -8.49
C THR A 160 12.61 0.75 -9.32
N LYS A 161 11.86 -0.27 -8.91
CA LYS A 161 10.56 -0.63 -9.50
C LYS A 161 9.41 -0.04 -8.69
N LYS A 162 8.21 0.07 -9.26
CA LYS A 162 7.10 0.73 -8.57
C LYS A 162 6.50 -0.17 -7.50
N LEU A 163 6.04 -1.37 -7.87
CA LEU A 163 5.39 -2.33 -6.96
C LEU A 163 5.76 -3.78 -7.26
N ILE A 164 5.73 -4.21 -8.51
CA ILE A 164 5.94 -5.61 -8.92
C ILE A 164 7.04 -5.65 -9.97
N PRO A 165 8.03 -6.56 -9.85
CA PRO A 165 8.98 -6.80 -10.91
C PRO A 165 8.28 -7.06 -12.26
N MET A 166 8.54 -6.20 -13.25
CA MET A 166 8.23 -6.41 -14.68
C MET A 166 6.81 -6.09 -15.19
N ILE A 167 5.86 -5.73 -14.32
CA ILE A 167 4.53 -5.28 -14.75
C ILE A 167 4.27 -3.82 -14.31
N TYR A 168 4.97 -3.34 -13.28
CA TYR A 168 5.00 -1.93 -12.83
C TYR A 168 6.04 -1.70 -11.71
#